data_AF-A0A397C997-F1
#
_entry.id   AF-A0A397C997-F1
#
_cell.length_a   1.000
_cell.length_b   1.000
_cell.length_c   1.000
_cell.angle_alpha   90.00
_cell.angle_beta   90.00
_cell.angle_gamma   90.00
#
_symmetry.space_group_name_H-M   'P 1'
#
loop_
_entity.id
_entity.type
_entity.pdbx_description
1 polymer ?
#
loop_
_entity_poly.entity_id
_entity_poly.type
_entity_poly.pdbx_seq_one_letter_code
_entity_poly.pdbx_strand_id
1 'polypeptide(L)'
;MEPGDVGDVGTGGASVDNAEHDAVDTKLANWAELEARIDQCAKLHPNIVTLNVGGTTFQTSKATLLRWEGTYFHALLGSGRWKPDGDAYFLDLDPTLFRRVLFFLRTGRIMSMVGLTAVEWDEFLAMLEYLKVDLPAIRWDPETHGPDIALSKDLRTIQWCGKGRKWQGAVAEEPLVATFTIRVDSALGSYAIGLGPFGMIPFSSESMSTCYLYVSHGAMWLKEIQIHRLPPIEEGDVVTIRRTTLHVMFAVNDGESFKMNLVGPSELYPVVFIVTQAQFTILD
;
A
#
# COMPACT_ATOMS: atom_id res chain seq x y z
N MET A 1 -56.12 57.08 -33.18
CA MET A 1 -55.31 56.86 -31.96
C MET A 1 -55.79 55.55 -31.38
N GLU A 2 -55.05 54.48 -31.17
CA GLU A 2 -53.65 54.04 -31.34
C GLU A 2 -53.68 52.49 -31.17
N PRO A 3 -52.57 51.73 -31.31
CA PRO A 3 -52.58 50.33 -31.74
C PRO A 3 -52.59 49.29 -30.60
N GLY A 4 -52.73 48.01 -30.99
CA GLY A 4 -53.00 46.86 -30.13
C GLY A 4 -51.82 46.25 -29.37
N ASP A 5 -52.10 45.12 -28.72
CA ASP A 5 -51.11 44.21 -28.17
C ASP A 5 -51.60 42.77 -28.32
N VAL A 6 -50.75 41.92 -28.90
CA VAL A 6 -50.98 40.49 -29.16
C VAL A 6 -50.25 39.73 -28.06
N GLY A 7 -51.01 39.10 -27.17
CA GLY A 7 -50.46 38.25 -26.12
C GLY A 7 -49.78 37.00 -26.69
N ASP A 8 -48.47 36.93 -26.50
CA ASP A 8 -47.61 35.78 -26.74
C ASP A 8 -47.88 34.65 -25.71
N VAL A 9 -48.01 33.42 -26.18
CA VAL A 9 -48.18 32.21 -25.35
C VAL A 9 -46.86 31.44 -25.40
N GLY A 10 -46.02 31.67 -24.41
CA GLY A 10 -44.72 31.01 -24.25
C GLY A 10 -44.65 30.04 -23.07
N THR A 11 -44.66 28.74 -23.41
CA THR A 11 -43.74 27.68 -22.94
C THR A 11 -43.61 27.36 -21.44
N GLY A 12 -44.07 26.16 -21.04
CA GLY A 12 -43.84 25.58 -19.71
C GLY A 12 -43.76 24.05 -19.66
N GLY A 13 -43.22 23.39 -20.71
CA GLY A 13 -43.17 21.92 -20.80
C GLY A 13 -41.82 21.27 -21.12
N ALA A 14 -40.76 22.03 -21.41
CA ALA A 14 -39.55 21.45 -22.01
C ALA A 14 -38.42 21.05 -21.03
N SER A 15 -38.56 21.32 -19.73
CA SER A 15 -37.44 21.19 -18.77
C SER A 15 -37.44 19.88 -17.97
N VAL A 16 -38.60 19.24 -17.77
CA VAL A 16 -38.69 18.00 -16.98
C VAL A 16 -38.47 16.77 -17.86
N ASP A 17 -39.03 16.78 -19.08
CA ASP A 17 -38.93 15.66 -20.03
C ASP A 17 -37.49 15.39 -20.49
N ASN A 18 -36.66 16.44 -20.62
CA ASN A 18 -35.25 16.31 -20.99
C ASN A 18 -34.41 15.67 -19.88
N ALA A 19 -34.69 15.96 -18.61
CA ALA A 19 -33.94 15.41 -17.49
C ALA A 19 -34.24 13.91 -17.27
N GLU A 20 -35.47 13.49 -17.53
CA GLU A 20 -35.84 12.06 -17.50
C GLU A 20 -35.23 11.29 -18.68
N HIS A 21 -35.17 11.90 -19.88
CA HIS A 21 -34.49 11.31 -21.04
C HIS A 21 -32.98 11.13 -20.79
N ASP A 22 -32.30 12.17 -20.31
CA ASP A 22 -30.86 12.14 -20.02
C ASP A 22 -30.51 11.09 -18.94
N ALA A 23 -31.38 10.91 -17.95
CA ALA A 23 -31.20 9.90 -16.91
C ALA A 23 -31.40 8.46 -17.43
N VAL A 24 -32.30 8.27 -18.39
CA VAL A 24 -32.51 6.97 -19.06
C VAL A 24 -31.33 6.64 -19.96
N ASP A 25 -30.84 7.60 -20.74
CA ASP A 25 -29.68 7.43 -21.62
C ASP A 25 -28.40 7.14 -20.83
N THR A 26 -28.20 7.82 -19.70
CA THR A 26 -27.08 7.55 -18.78
C THR A 26 -27.15 6.13 -18.20
N LYS A 27 -28.35 5.67 -17.80
CA LYS A 27 -28.53 4.30 -17.30
C LYS A 27 -28.29 3.26 -18.38
N LEU A 28 -28.73 3.52 -19.62
CA LEU A 28 -28.53 2.64 -20.76
C LEU A 28 -27.04 2.51 -21.12
N ALA A 29 -26.29 3.62 -21.08
CA ALA A 29 -24.85 3.64 -21.30
C ALA A 29 -24.09 2.86 -20.21
N ASN A 30 -24.43 3.07 -18.94
CA ASN A 30 -23.85 2.32 -17.82
C ASN A 30 -24.16 0.82 -17.91
N TRP A 31 -25.37 0.45 -18.38
CA TRP A 31 -25.77 -0.93 -18.57
C TRP A 31 -25.02 -1.59 -19.72
N ALA A 32 -24.87 -0.90 -20.86
CA ALA A 32 -24.09 -1.36 -22.00
C ALA A 32 -22.60 -1.54 -21.64
N GLU A 33 -22.03 -0.65 -20.81
CA GLU A 33 -20.67 -0.80 -20.29
C GLU A 33 -20.54 -2.02 -19.37
N LEU A 34 -21.54 -2.28 -18.53
CA LEU A 34 -21.56 -3.45 -17.66
C LEU A 34 -21.64 -4.76 -18.47
N GLU A 35 -22.51 -4.81 -19.49
CA GLU A 35 -22.61 -5.95 -20.41
C GLU A 35 -21.32 -6.18 -21.19
N ALA A 36 -20.67 -5.12 -21.69
CA ALA A 36 -19.38 -5.21 -22.36
C ALA A 36 -18.28 -5.76 -21.43
N ARG A 37 -18.30 -5.36 -20.15
CA ARG A 37 -17.39 -5.90 -19.12
C ARG A 37 -17.68 -7.37 -18.81
N ILE A 38 -18.96 -7.78 -18.75
CA ILE A 38 -19.37 -9.17 -18.57
C ILE A 38 -18.90 -10.02 -19.75
N ASP A 39 -19.10 -9.55 -20.99
CA ASP A 39 -18.65 -10.23 -22.20
C ASP A 39 -17.13 -10.31 -22.31
N GLN A 40 -16.41 -9.27 -21.87
CA GLN A 40 -14.95 -9.29 -21.78
C GLN A 40 -14.46 -10.31 -20.73
N CYS A 41 -15.11 -10.38 -19.58
CA CYS A 41 -14.87 -11.41 -18.56
C CYS A 41 -15.20 -12.82 -19.05
N ALA A 42 -16.28 -12.98 -19.82
CA ALA A 42 -16.69 -14.25 -20.42
C ALA A 42 -15.71 -14.70 -21.51
N LYS A 43 -15.16 -13.77 -22.31
CA LYS A 43 -14.12 -14.08 -23.32
C LYS A 43 -12.76 -14.47 -22.70
N LEU A 44 -12.52 -14.17 -21.42
CA LEU A 44 -11.32 -14.62 -20.68
C LEU A 44 -11.43 -16.07 -20.15
N HIS A 45 -12.59 -16.73 -20.25
CA HIS A 45 -12.81 -18.10 -19.75
C HIS A 45 -11.92 -19.22 -20.31
N PRO A 46 -11.39 -19.22 -21.56
CA PRO A 46 -10.59 -20.34 -22.05
C PRO A 46 -9.17 -20.44 -21.44
N ASN A 47 -8.82 -19.60 -20.45
CA ASN A 47 -7.51 -19.60 -19.81
C ASN A 47 -7.60 -19.67 -18.27
N ILE A 48 -8.61 -20.35 -17.70
CA ILE A 48 -8.64 -20.63 -16.27
C ILE A 48 -7.62 -21.74 -15.94
N VAL A 49 -6.83 -21.50 -14.91
CA VAL A 49 -5.87 -22.45 -14.34
C VAL A 49 -6.38 -22.90 -12.99
N THR A 50 -6.39 -24.21 -12.77
CA THR A 50 -6.70 -24.84 -11.49
C THR A 50 -5.41 -25.14 -10.74
N LEU A 51 -5.33 -24.67 -9.50
CA LEU A 51 -4.25 -24.93 -8.56
C LEU A 51 -4.79 -25.75 -7.39
N ASN A 52 -4.11 -26.80 -7.00
CA ASN A 52 -4.39 -27.54 -5.76
C ASN A 52 -3.32 -27.16 -4.74
N VAL A 53 -3.68 -26.38 -3.72
CA VAL A 53 -2.77 -25.85 -2.72
C VAL A 53 -3.05 -26.54 -1.39
N GLY A 54 -2.14 -27.38 -0.92
CA GLY A 54 -2.29 -28.12 0.33
C GLY A 54 -3.58 -28.96 0.41
N GLY A 55 -4.10 -29.41 -0.74
CA GLY A 55 -5.38 -30.13 -0.85
C GLY A 55 -6.61 -29.27 -1.15
N THR A 56 -6.47 -27.93 -1.19
CA THR A 56 -7.57 -27.01 -1.50
C THR A 56 -7.48 -26.50 -2.94
N THR A 57 -8.59 -26.58 -3.67
CA THR A 57 -8.66 -26.13 -5.06
C THR A 57 -8.88 -24.62 -5.17
N PHE A 58 -7.97 -23.93 -5.87
CA PHE A 58 -8.09 -22.54 -6.28
C PHE A 58 -8.19 -22.46 -7.80
N GLN A 59 -9.05 -21.56 -8.29
CA GLN A 59 -9.14 -21.26 -9.72
C GLN A 59 -8.88 -19.78 -9.97
N THR A 60 -8.11 -19.49 -11.00
CA THR A 60 -7.79 -18.13 -11.41
C THR A 60 -7.41 -18.09 -12.89
N SER A 61 -7.34 -16.90 -13.49
CA SER A 61 -6.92 -16.80 -14.89
C SER A 61 -5.41 -16.99 -15.05
N LYS A 62 -4.98 -17.58 -16.17
CA LYS A 62 -3.57 -17.64 -16.59
C LYS A 62 -2.95 -16.25 -16.66
N ALA A 63 -3.72 -15.25 -17.12
CA ALA A 63 -3.27 -13.86 -17.17
C ALA A 63 -2.91 -13.32 -15.78
N THR A 64 -3.68 -13.65 -14.73
CA THR A 64 -3.35 -13.29 -13.34
C THR A 64 -2.01 -13.88 -12.90
N LEU A 65 -1.77 -15.15 -13.21
CA LEU A 65 -0.56 -15.87 -12.81
C LEU A 65 0.68 -15.43 -13.61
N LEU A 66 0.49 -14.94 -14.83
CA LEU A 66 1.55 -14.42 -15.70
C LEU A 66 1.77 -12.90 -15.57
N ARG A 67 0.92 -12.20 -14.80
CA ARG A 67 0.98 -10.73 -14.67
C ARG A 67 2.32 -10.24 -14.10
N TRP A 68 2.95 -11.05 -13.25
CA TRP A 68 4.17 -10.71 -12.53
C TRP A 68 5.30 -11.60 -13.05
N GLU A 69 6.17 -11.00 -13.87
CA GLU A 69 7.35 -11.67 -14.40
C GLU A 69 8.31 -12.09 -13.28
N GLY A 70 9.09 -13.15 -13.51
CA GLY A 70 10.05 -13.67 -12.51
C GLY A 70 9.43 -14.53 -11.39
N THR A 71 8.11 -14.51 -11.22
CA THR A 71 7.43 -15.35 -10.24
C THR A 71 7.49 -16.84 -10.58
N TYR A 72 7.30 -17.71 -9.58
CA TYR A 72 7.16 -19.16 -9.75
C TYR A 72 6.10 -19.50 -10.80
N PHE A 73 4.94 -18.82 -10.75
CA PHE A 73 3.85 -19.05 -11.68
C PHE A 73 4.18 -18.64 -13.11
N HIS A 74 4.93 -17.54 -13.28
CA HIS A 74 5.44 -17.13 -14.57
C HIS A 74 6.35 -18.20 -15.19
N ALA A 75 7.26 -18.78 -14.40
CA ALA A 75 8.13 -19.87 -14.87
C ALA A 75 7.37 -21.18 -15.15
N LEU A 76 6.43 -21.54 -14.26
CA LEU A 76 5.60 -22.73 -14.35
C LEU A 76 4.78 -22.73 -15.66
N LEU A 77 4.09 -21.62 -15.94
CA LEU A 77 3.15 -21.53 -17.05
C LEU A 77 3.75 -20.95 -18.34
N GLY A 78 4.86 -20.21 -18.24
CA GLY A 78 5.53 -19.57 -19.38
C GLY A 78 6.34 -20.53 -20.24
N SER A 79 6.90 -21.59 -19.64
CA SER A 79 7.72 -22.57 -20.38
C SER A 79 6.89 -23.61 -21.14
N GLY A 80 5.61 -23.80 -20.79
CA GLY A 80 4.74 -24.85 -21.33
C GLY A 80 5.19 -26.29 -21.03
N ARG A 81 6.28 -26.46 -20.27
CA ARG A 81 6.88 -27.76 -19.92
C ARG A 81 6.18 -28.44 -18.76
N TRP A 82 5.56 -27.66 -17.89
CA TRP A 82 4.82 -28.15 -16.75
C TRP A 82 3.37 -28.40 -17.16
N LYS A 83 2.94 -29.64 -17.00
CA LYS A 83 1.55 -30.04 -17.16
C LYS A 83 0.93 -30.24 -15.77
N PRO A 84 -0.37 -29.95 -15.61
CA PRO A 84 -1.06 -30.24 -14.36
C PRO A 84 -1.00 -31.75 -14.07
N ASP A 85 -1.05 -32.10 -12.78
CA ASP A 85 -1.25 -33.48 -12.36
C ASP A 85 -2.76 -33.77 -12.41
N GLY A 86 -3.19 -34.44 -13.47
CA GLY A 86 -4.60 -34.50 -13.85
C GLY A 86 -5.13 -33.12 -14.27
N ASP A 87 -6.06 -32.57 -13.49
CA ASP A 87 -6.77 -31.32 -13.80
C ASP A 87 -6.19 -30.07 -13.08
N ALA A 88 -5.20 -30.23 -12.18
CA ALA A 88 -4.67 -29.14 -11.36
C ALA A 88 -3.16 -29.17 -11.16
N TYR A 89 -2.54 -28.00 -10.95
CA TYR A 89 -1.15 -27.91 -10.50
C TYR A 89 -1.09 -27.99 -8.98
N PHE A 90 -0.40 -29.01 -8.45
CA PHE A 90 -0.25 -29.18 -7.00
C PHE A 90 0.86 -28.28 -6.43
N LEU A 91 0.56 -27.65 -5.30
CA LEU A 91 1.45 -26.79 -4.52
C LEU A 91 1.35 -27.24 -3.06
N ASP A 92 2.48 -27.65 -2.47
CA ASP A 92 2.55 -28.06 -1.08
C ASP A 92 2.74 -26.83 -0.17
N LEU A 93 1.68 -26.02 -0.06
CA LEU A 93 1.64 -24.75 0.68
C LEU A 93 0.34 -24.66 1.48
N ASP A 94 0.33 -23.84 2.52
CA ASP A 94 -0.89 -23.58 3.29
C ASP A 94 -1.96 -22.84 2.45
N PRO A 95 -3.18 -23.40 2.28
CA PRO A 95 -4.22 -22.78 1.47
C PRO A 95 -4.81 -21.50 2.08
N THR A 96 -4.79 -21.36 3.41
CA THR A 96 -5.36 -20.20 4.11
C THR A 96 -4.53 -18.95 3.82
N LEU A 97 -3.21 -19.07 3.88
CA LEU A 97 -2.26 -18.02 3.57
C LEU A 97 -2.17 -17.77 2.06
N PHE A 98 -2.27 -18.82 1.24
CA PHE A 98 -2.23 -18.68 -0.22
C PHE A 98 -3.34 -17.76 -0.76
N ARG A 99 -4.51 -17.71 -0.11
CA ARG A 99 -5.58 -16.76 -0.47
C ARG A 99 -5.08 -15.31 -0.50
N ARG A 100 -4.19 -14.93 0.41
CA ARG A 100 -3.60 -13.57 0.49
C ARG A 100 -2.63 -13.31 -0.66
N VAL A 101 -1.80 -14.30 -1.00
CA VAL A 101 -0.92 -14.22 -2.18
C VAL A 101 -1.73 -14.11 -3.46
N LEU A 102 -2.77 -14.93 -3.61
CA LEU A 102 -3.63 -14.89 -4.78
C LEU A 102 -4.40 -13.56 -4.91
N PHE A 103 -4.80 -12.97 -3.78
CA PHE A 103 -5.35 -11.61 -3.76
C PHE A 103 -4.33 -10.60 -4.30
N PHE A 104 -3.08 -10.63 -3.82
CA PHE A 104 -2.02 -9.78 -4.34
C PHE A 104 -1.79 -9.99 -5.84
N LEU A 105 -1.69 -11.23 -6.32
CA LEU A 105 -1.50 -11.50 -7.75
C LEU A 105 -2.63 -10.92 -8.61
N ARG A 106 -3.86 -10.88 -8.09
CA ARG A 106 -5.03 -10.31 -8.76
C ARG A 106 -5.05 -8.78 -8.75
N THR A 107 -4.77 -8.16 -7.61
CA THR A 107 -5.03 -6.72 -7.40
C THR A 107 -3.76 -5.87 -7.43
N GLY A 108 -2.60 -6.46 -7.14
CA GLY A 108 -1.35 -5.76 -6.83
C GLY A 108 -1.31 -5.14 -5.44
N ARG A 109 -2.31 -5.42 -4.59
CA ARG A 109 -2.43 -4.87 -3.23
C ARG A 109 -2.22 -5.94 -2.17
N ILE A 110 -1.68 -5.53 -1.04
CA ILE A 110 -1.48 -6.40 0.11
C ILE A 110 -2.80 -6.56 0.86
N MET A 111 -3.17 -7.79 1.20
CA MET A 111 -4.30 -8.03 2.08
C MET A 111 -3.88 -7.82 3.54
N SER A 112 -4.74 -7.16 4.33
CA SER A 112 -4.51 -6.87 5.76
C SER A 112 -4.00 -8.07 6.54
N MET A 113 -2.79 -7.96 7.09
CA MET A 113 -2.12 -9.03 7.82
C MET A 113 -2.57 -9.14 9.29
N VAL A 114 -3.57 -8.34 9.69
CA VAL A 114 -4.16 -8.39 11.03
C VAL A 114 -4.82 -9.74 11.28
N GLY A 115 -4.64 -10.28 12.48
CA GLY A 115 -5.23 -11.55 12.92
C GLY A 115 -4.37 -12.77 12.64
N LEU A 116 -3.28 -12.65 11.89
CA LEU A 116 -2.30 -13.74 11.77
C LEU A 116 -1.48 -13.88 13.06
N THR A 117 -1.25 -15.13 13.46
CA THR A 117 -0.27 -15.49 14.47
C THR A 117 1.16 -15.25 13.97
N ALA A 118 2.13 -15.30 14.89
CA ALA A 118 3.54 -15.14 14.52
C ALA A 118 4.01 -16.20 13.50
N VAL A 119 3.59 -17.45 13.70
CA VAL A 119 3.95 -18.57 12.83
C VAL A 119 3.34 -18.40 11.44
N GLU A 120 2.05 -18.04 11.35
CA GLU A 120 1.37 -17.80 10.08
C GLU A 120 1.97 -16.64 9.28
N TRP A 121 2.48 -15.61 9.96
CA TRP A 121 3.17 -14.52 9.28
C TRP A 121 4.52 -14.95 8.71
N ASP A 122 5.32 -15.69 9.50
CA ASP A 122 6.60 -16.22 9.04
C ASP A 122 6.40 -17.21 7.88
N GLU A 123 5.38 -18.07 7.95
CA GLU A 123 4.99 -18.99 6.88
C GLU A 123 4.52 -18.25 5.62
N PHE A 124 3.77 -17.14 5.78
CA PHE A 124 3.38 -16.30 4.64
C PHE A 124 4.59 -15.66 3.96
N LEU A 125 5.56 -15.15 4.71
CA LEU A 125 6.80 -14.60 4.14
C LEU A 125 7.61 -15.68 3.42
N ALA A 126 7.74 -16.87 4.00
CA ALA A 126 8.38 -18.01 3.35
C ALA A 126 7.66 -18.44 2.07
N MET A 127 6.32 -18.36 2.05
CA MET A 127 5.50 -18.62 0.86
C MET A 127 5.77 -17.62 -0.25
N LEU A 128 5.86 -16.32 0.06
CA LEU A 128 6.23 -15.29 -0.93
C LEU A 128 7.61 -15.56 -1.51
N GLU A 129 8.59 -15.91 -0.66
CA GLU A 129 9.94 -16.26 -1.09
C GLU A 129 9.98 -17.50 -1.99
N TYR A 130 9.24 -18.55 -1.63
CA TYR A 130 9.10 -19.76 -2.44
C TYR A 130 8.49 -19.46 -3.81
N LEU A 131 7.40 -18.68 -3.82
CA LEU A 131 6.69 -18.30 -5.04
C LEU A 131 7.40 -17.20 -5.84
N LYS A 132 8.52 -16.66 -5.33
CA LYS A 132 9.28 -15.54 -5.92
C LYS A 132 8.36 -14.34 -6.20
N VAL A 133 7.50 -14.03 -5.23
CA VAL A 133 6.58 -12.90 -5.29
C VAL A 133 7.18 -11.76 -4.47
N ASP A 134 7.66 -10.73 -5.17
CA ASP A 134 8.17 -9.53 -4.54
C ASP A 134 6.99 -8.68 -4.01
N LEU A 135 7.18 -8.13 -2.81
CA LEU A 135 6.23 -7.18 -2.25
C LEU A 135 6.28 -5.86 -3.04
N PRO A 136 5.15 -5.15 -3.15
CA PRO A 136 5.12 -3.87 -3.84
C PRO A 136 6.04 -2.89 -3.11
N ALA A 137 6.81 -2.12 -3.89
CA ALA A 137 7.66 -1.08 -3.34
C ALA A 137 6.83 -0.04 -2.58
N ILE A 138 7.30 0.31 -1.39
CA ILE A 138 6.66 1.28 -0.51
C ILE A 138 6.80 2.68 -1.11
N ARG A 139 5.72 3.47 -1.00
CA ARG A 139 5.65 4.87 -1.46
C ARG A 139 5.00 5.73 -0.40
N TRP A 140 5.37 7.01 -0.38
CA TRP A 140 4.68 8.02 0.43
C TRP A 140 3.26 8.22 -0.09
N ASP A 141 2.31 8.38 0.83
CA ASP A 141 0.92 8.70 0.51
C ASP A 141 0.85 10.16 0.00
N PRO A 142 0.36 10.40 -1.24
CA PRO A 142 0.22 11.74 -1.79
C PRO A 142 -0.86 12.59 -1.10
N GLU A 143 -1.80 11.97 -0.37
CA GLU A 143 -2.90 12.67 0.30
C GLU A 143 -2.63 12.85 1.80
N THR A 144 -1.79 12.00 2.40
CA THR A 144 -1.52 12.00 3.85
C THR A 144 -0.10 12.48 4.15
N HIS A 145 0.15 13.78 4.01
CA HIS A 145 1.42 14.40 4.40
C HIS A 145 1.23 15.81 4.95
N GLY A 146 2.27 16.35 5.59
CA GLY A 146 2.30 17.72 6.09
C GLY A 146 2.24 18.74 4.95
N PRO A 147 1.56 19.90 5.13
CA PRO A 147 1.44 20.92 4.09
C PRO A 147 2.78 21.52 3.63
N ASP A 148 3.81 21.39 4.46
CA ASP A 148 5.17 21.88 4.18
C ASP A 148 6.12 20.75 3.73
N ILE A 149 5.58 19.60 3.32
CA ILE A 149 6.33 18.48 2.76
C ILE A 149 6.03 18.40 1.26
N ALA A 150 7.08 18.47 0.45
CA ALA A 150 7.03 18.20 -0.98
C ALA A 150 7.40 16.74 -1.25
N LEU A 151 6.67 16.09 -2.16
CA LEU A 151 6.95 14.73 -2.62
C LEU A 151 7.53 14.74 -4.04
N SER A 152 8.42 13.79 -4.32
CA SER A 152 8.88 13.52 -5.68
C SER A 152 7.77 12.88 -6.55
N LYS A 153 7.94 12.93 -7.88
CA LYS A 153 6.96 12.36 -8.83
C LYS A 153 6.74 10.85 -8.66
N ASP A 154 7.76 10.13 -8.23
CA ASP A 154 7.69 8.69 -7.97
C ASP A 154 7.26 8.38 -6.53
N LEU A 155 6.96 9.39 -5.71
CA LEU A 155 6.51 9.27 -4.33
C LEU A 155 7.50 8.51 -3.43
N ARG A 156 8.80 8.54 -3.75
CA ARG A 156 9.86 7.90 -2.95
C ARG A 156 10.63 8.89 -2.08
N THR A 157 10.68 10.15 -2.49
CA THR A 157 11.43 11.20 -1.81
C THR A 157 10.49 12.22 -1.20
N ILE A 158 10.77 12.60 0.05
CA ILE A 158 10.12 13.71 0.74
C ILE A 158 11.15 14.78 1.05
N GLN A 159 10.73 16.04 0.96
CA GLN A 159 11.57 17.18 1.29
C GLN A 159 10.76 18.22 2.05
N TRP A 160 11.35 18.72 3.14
CA TRP A 160 10.82 19.88 3.85
C TRP A 160 10.94 21.16 3.00
N CYS A 161 9.83 21.86 2.76
CA CYS A 161 9.79 23.11 1.99
C CYS A 161 9.23 24.32 2.78
N GLY A 162 8.81 24.12 4.03
CA GLY A 162 8.22 25.16 4.88
C GLY A 162 9.21 26.13 5.52
N LYS A 163 8.66 27.07 6.31
CA LYS A 163 9.43 28.02 7.13
C LYS A 163 9.19 27.79 8.62
N GLY A 164 10.19 28.09 9.44
CA GLY A 164 10.09 27.96 10.90
C GLY A 164 10.43 26.57 11.41
N ARG A 165 10.01 26.27 12.65
CA ARG A 165 10.24 25.00 13.34
C ARG A 165 8.91 24.43 13.80
N LYS A 166 8.38 23.47 13.06
CA LYS A 166 7.13 22.76 13.38
C LYS A 166 7.28 21.31 12.93
N TRP A 167 6.72 20.37 13.67
CA TRP A 167 6.65 18.99 13.18
C TRP A 167 5.76 18.91 11.93
N GLN A 168 6.34 18.38 10.86
CA GLN A 168 5.67 17.93 9.65
C GLN A 168 6.11 16.50 9.37
N GLY A 169 5.53 15.85 8.38
CA GLY A 169 5.90 14.49 8.09
C GLY A 169 5.13 13.91 6.92
N ALA A 170 5.46 12.68 6.57
CA ALA A 170 4.75 11.90 5.59
C ALA A 170 4.61 10.47 6.10
N VAL A 171 3.52 9.82 5.73
CA VAL A 171 3.27 8.39 5.98
C VAL A 171 3.19 7.66 4.66
N ALA A 172 3.58 6.39 4.64
CA ALA A 172 3.45 5.55 3.47
C ALA A 172 1.98 5.19 3.18
N GLU A 173 1.68 4.92 1.90
CA GLU A 173 0.33 4.52 1.45
C GLU A 173 -0.07 3.13 1.96
N GLU A 174 0.90 2.22 2.07
CA GLU A 174 0.68 0.81 2.42
C GLU A 174 1.33 0.45 3.76
N PRO A 175 0.75 -0.49 4.53
CA PRO A 175 1.33 -0.92 5.79
C PRO A 175 2.61 -1.73 5.55
N LEU A 176 3.58 -1.59 6.45
CA LEU A 176 4.80 -2.38 6.41
C LEU A 176 4.49 -3.85 6.70
N VAL A 177 4.87 -4.74 5.77
CA VAL A 177 4.75 -6.20 5.93
C VAL A 177 6.07 -6.85 6.32
N ALA A 178 7.19 -6.44 5.72
CA ALA A 178 8.48 -7.08 5.91
C ALA A 178 9.58 -6.08 6.24
N THR A 179 10.12 -5.40 5.23
CA THR A 179 11.25 -4.48 5.37
C THR A 179 10.92 -3.15 4.72
N PHE A 180 11.37 -2.07 5.36
CA PHE A 180 11.35 -0.72 4.85
C PHE A 180 12.73 -0.10 5.02
N THR A 181 13.23 0.55 3.98
CA THR A 181 14.58 1.12 3.95
C THR A 181 14.52 2.56 3.48
N ILE A 182 15.12 3.46 4.26
CA ILE A 182 15.10 4.89 3.96
C ILE A 182 16.48 5.51 4.20
N ARG A 183 16.91 6.35 3.27
CA ARG A 183 18.14 7.14 3.39
C ARG A 183 17.83 8.54 3.89
N VAL A 184 18.69 9.05 4.77
CA VAL A 184 18.74 10.47 5.14
C VAL A 184 19.59 11.19 4.10
N ASP A 185 18.97 11.87 3.14
CA ASP A 185 19.70 12.55 2.06
C ASP A 185 20.37 13.84 2.54
N SER A 186 19.67 14.60 3.40
CA SER A 186 20.21 15.78 4.10
C SER A 186 19.34 16.11 5.31
N ALA A 187 19.93 16.65 6.39
CA ALA A 187 19.15 17.07 7.55
C ALA A 187 19.86 18.14 8.40
N LEU A 188 19.20 19.28 8.62
CA LEU A 188 19.73 20.38 9.45
C LEU A 188 19.19 20.40 10.89
N GLY A 189 18.24 19.55 11.24
CA GLY A 189 17.63 19.55 12.57
C GLY A 189 17.04 18.21 12.97
N SER A 190 16.16 18.22 13.98
CA SER A 190 15.59 16.99 14.53
C SER A 190 14.58 16.37 13.55
N TYR A 191 14.64 15.06 13.43
CA TYR A 191 13.68 14.24 12.71
C TYR A 191 13.47 12.92 13.44
N ALA A 192 12.43 12.19 13.08
CA ALA A 192 12.15 10.86 13.59
C ALA A 192 11.65 9.95 12.48
N ILE A 193 12.16 8.73 12.43
CA ILE A 193 11.82 7.71 11.42
C ILE A 193 11.18 6.55 12.17
N GLY A 194 10.12 5.96 11.64
CA GLY A 194 9.46 4.89 12.36
C GLY A 194 8.21 4.32 11.72
N LEU A 195 7.37 3.77 12.59
CA LEU A 195 6.10 3.15 12.23
C LEU A 195 4.97 3.76 13.04
N GLY A 196 3.87 4.13 12.39
CA GLY A 196 2.67 4.65 13.04
C GLY A 196 1.40 3.92 12.64
N PRO A 197 0.32 4.06 13.42
CA PRO A 197 -0.97 3.39 13.14
C PRO A 197 -1.71 4.05 11.98
N PHE A 198 -2.70 3.33 11.45
CA PHE A 198 -3.64 3.87 10.45
C PHE A 198 -4.38 5.13 10.97
N GLY A 199 -4.63 6.09 10.07
CA GLY A 199 -5.40 7.31 10.38
C GLY A 199 -4.62 8.36 11.19
N MET A 200 -3.32 8.19 11.37
CA MET A 200 -2.46 9.17 12.02
C MET A 200 -2.32 10.46 11.19
N ILE A 201 -2.11 11.59 11.87
CA ILE A 201 -1.86 12.89 11.24
C ILE A 201 -0.34 13.15 11.31
N PRO A 202 0.41 13.10 10.19
CA PRO A 202 1.87 13.12 10.20
C PRO A 202 2.50 14.48 10.53
N PHE A 203 1.70 15.43 11.02
CA PHE A 203 2.11 16.76 11.46
C PHE A 203 1.45 17.16 12.80
N SER A 204 1.03 16.16 13.58
CA SER A 204 0.51 16.30 14.94
C SER A 204 1.43 15.63 15.95
N SER A 205 1.78 16.36 17.03
CA SER A 205 2.55 15.79 18.14
C SER A 205 1.80 14.67 18.88
N GLU A 206 0.47 14.71 18.88
CA GLU A 206 -0.38 13.65 19.45
C GLU A 206 -0.26 12.36 18.62
N SER A 207 -0.20 12.47 17.29
CA SER A 207 0.04 11.29 16.45
C SER A 207 1.43 10.69 16.65
N MET A 208 2.46 11.52 16.87
CA MET A 208 3.81 11.03 17.19
C MET A 208 3.84 10.15 18.44
N SER A 209 3.03 10.47 19.45
CA SER A 209 2.97 9.71 20.71
C SER A 209 2.33 8.32 20.55
N THR A 210 1.77 8.01 19.38
CA THR A 210 1.22 6.68 19.05
C THR A 210 2.20 5.80 18.26
N CYS A 211 3.36 6.35 17.87
CA CYS A 211 4.29 5.73 16.93
C CYS A 211 5.46 4.98 17.62
N TYR A 212 6.11 4.11 16.86
CA TYR A 212 7.39 3.49 17.19
C TYR A 212 8.48 4.27 16.45
N LEU A 213 9.24 5.11 17.14
CA LEU A 213 10.11 6.11 16.51
C LEU A 213 11.57 5.97 16.91
N TYR A 214 12.45 6.15 15.94
CA TYR A 214 13.87 6.38 16.11
C TYR A 214 14.18 7.84 15.75
N VAL A 215 14.52 8.63 16.76
CA VAL A 215 14.79 10.07 16.61
C VAL A 215 16.26 10.30 16.28
N SER A 216 16.56 11.29 15.45
CA SER A 216 17.89 11.58 14.90
C SER A 216 19.02 11.68 15.93
N HIS A 217 18.73 12.10 17.16
CA HIS A 217 19.73 12.19 18.25
C HIS A 217 19.90 10.88 19.05
N GLY A 218 19.34 9.77 18.57
CA GLY A 218 19.52 8.44 19.17
C GLY A 218 18.33 7.91 19.96
N ALA A 219 17.35 8.74 20.33
CA ALA A 219 16.28 8.31 21.23
C ALA A 219 15.28 7.36 20.54
N MET A 220 14.99 6.23 21.18
CA MET A 220 14.00 5.26 20.74
C MET A 220 12.71 5.39 21.56
N TRP A 221 11.61 5.67 20.89
CA TRP A 221 10.30 5.88 21.49
C TRP A 221 9.34 4.75 21.12
N LEU A 222 8.78 4.13 22.14
CA LEU A 222 7.66 3.22 22.06
C LEU A 222 6.41 4.01 22.49
N LYS A 223 5.67 4.53 21.52
CA LYS A 223 4.53 5.42 21.79
C LYS A 223 5.00 6.61 22.63
N GLU A 224 4.45 6.77 23.83
CA GLU A 224 4.75 7.90 24.73
C GLU A 224 6.00 7.65 25.61
N ILE A 225 6.62 6.48 25.52
CA ILE A 225 7.70 6.06 26.42
C ILE A 225 9.02 5.98 25.66
N GLN A 226 10.02 6.75 26.07
CA GLN A 226 11.39 6.53 25.62
C GLN A 226 11.96 5.27 26.30
N ILE A 227 12.31 4.25 25.51
CA ILE A 227 12.72 2.94 26.03
C ILE A 227 14.22 2.67 25.89
N HIS A 228 14.91 3.38 25.00
CA HIS A 228 16.33 3.14 24.74
C HIS A 228 16.99 4.36 24.07
N ARG A 229 18.32 4.32 23.93
CA ARG A 229 19.10 5.28 23.15
C ARG A 229 20.17 4.55 22.34
N LEU A 230 20.07 4.67 21.02
CA LEU A 230 21.05 4.19 20.05
C LEU A 230 21.99 5.34 19.61
N PRO A 231 23.02 5.07 18.80
CA PRO A 231 23.80 6.13 18.17
C PRO A 231 22.91 7.12 17.40
N PRO A 232 23.33 8.39 17.23
CA PRO A 232 22.63 9.33 16.35
C PRO A 232 22.57 8.81 14.90
N ILE A 233 21.58 9.29 14.15
CA ILE A 233 21.46 9.06 12.71
C ILE A 233 22.02 10.29 12.00
N GLU A 234 22.97 10.09 11.10
CA GLU A 234 23.69 11.14 10.38
C GLU A 234 23.21 11.26 8.92
N GLU A 235 23.63 12.33 8.24
CA GLU A 235 23.40 12.50 6.81
C GLU A 235 24.14 11.41 6.02
N GLY A 236 23.46 10.79 5.06
CA GLY A 236 23.97 9.65 4.29
C GLY A 236 23.60 8.29 4.88
N ASP A 237 23.18 8.23 6.15
CA ASP A 237 22.79 6.98 6.78
C ASP A 237 21.53 6.38 6.15
N VAL A 238 21.50 5.04 6.15
CA VAL A 238 20.36 4.24 5.74
C VAL A 238 19.74 3.58 6.95
N VAL A 239 18.49 3.90 7.24
CA VAL A 239 17.73 3.26 8.32
C VAL A 239 16.88 2.14 7.73
N THR A 240 17.09 0.93 8.23
CA THR A 240 16.29 -0.24 7.89
C THR A 240 15.33 -0.55 9.04
N ILE A 241 14.03 -0.60 8.74
CA ILE A 241 12.99 -1.05 9.64
C ILE A 241 12.51 -2.42 9.19
N ARG A 242 12.62 -3.42 10.05
CA ARG A 242 12.06 -4.76 9.81
C ARG A 242 10.92 -5.02 10.76
N ARG A 243 9.83 -5.58 10.23
CA ARG A 243 8.63 -5.87 11.00
C ARG A 243 8.36 -7.36 11.04
N THR A 244 7.97 -7.82 12.22
CA THR A 244 7.37 -9.12 12.48
C THR A 244 6.02 -8.89 13.19
N THR A 245 5.30 -9.95 13.50
CA THR A 245 4.06 -9.89 14.29
C THR A 245 4.24 -9.38 15.71
N LEU A 246 5.38 -9.69 16.32
CA LEU A 246 5.64 -9.40 17.73
C LEU A 246 6.64 -8.27 17.93
N HIS A 247 7.39 -7.92 16.88
CA HIS A 247 8.51 -6.99 17.01
C HIS A 247 8.66 -6.08 15.80
N VAL A 248 9.16 -4.87 16.07
CA VAL A 248 9.80 -4.01 15.08
C VAL A 248 11.29 -3.92 15.40
N MET A 249 12.13 -3.97 14.38
CA MET A 249 13.58 -3.87 14.49
C MET A 249 14.08 -2.68 13.68
N PHE A 250 14.97 -1.90 14.27
CA PHE A 250 15.63 -0.77 13.64
C PHE A 250 17.11 -1.04 13.51
N ALA A 251 17.70 -0.85 12.34
CA ALA A 251 19.13 -0.90 12.10
C ALA A 251 19.56 0.34 11.32
N VAL A 252 20.77 0.85 11.58
CA VAL A 252 21.39 1.92 10.81
C VAL A 252 22.56 1.33 10.04
N ASN A 253 22.56 1.50 8.72
CA ASN A 253 23.51 0.88 7.80
C ASN A 253 23.62 -0.63 8.07
N ASP A 254 24.86 -1.15 8.15
CA ASP A 254 25.16 -2.54 8.49
C ASP A 254 25.31 -2.77 10.02
N GLY A 255 24.81 -1.85 10.85
CA GLY A 255 24.89 -1.91 12.30
C GLY A 255 23.96 -2.94 12.94
N GLU A 256 24.14 -3.18 14.24
CA GLU A 256 23.27 -4.07 15.01
C GLU A 256 21.82 -3.56 15.05
N SER A 257 20.88 -4.48 14.87
CA SER A 257 19.46 -4.15 14.94
C SER A 257 18.97 -4.07 16.38
N PHE A 258 18.27 -3.00 16.73
CA PHE A 258 17.55 -2.88 17.99
C PHE A 258 16.12 -3.39 17.86
N LYS A 259 15.73 -4.32 18.73
CA LYS A 259 14.44 -5.00 18.71
C LYS A 259 13.48 -4.41 19.75
N MET A 260 12.28 -4.03 19.31
CA MET A 260 11.19 -3.53 20.14
C MET A 260 9.98 -4.44 20.07
N ASN A 261 9.32 -4.69 21.19
CA ASN A 261 8.07 -5.45 21.21
C ASN A 261 6.89 -4.58 20.74
N LEU A 262 6.05 -5.13 19.88
CA LEU A 262 4.80 -4.49 19.46
C LEU A 262 3.74 -4.61 20.56
N VAL A 263 2.96 -3.54 20.73
CA VAL A 263 1.84 -3.48 21.68
C VAL A 263 0.53 -3.62 20.92
N GLY A 264 0.07 -4.88 20.81
CA GLY A 264 -1.20 -5.25 20.18
C GLY A 264 -1.12 -5.40 18.65
N PRO A 265 -2.10 -6.11 18.04
CA PRO A 265 -2.18 -6.24 16.59
C PRO A 265 -2.65 -4.92 15.99
N SER A 266 -1.84 -4.31 15.13
CA SER A 266 -2.24 -3.11 14.39
C SER A 266 -1.50 -3.09 13.07
N GLU A 267 -2.12 -2.60 12.01
CA GLU A 267 -1.36 -2.22 10.82
C GLU A 267 -0.48 -1.02 11.15
N LEU A 268 0.76 -1.08 10.69
CA LEU A 268 1.76 -0.08 10.98
C LEU A 268 2.36 0.39 9.66
N TYR A 269 2.39 1.70 9.48
CA TYR A 269 2.78 2.36 8.25
C TYR A 269 4.11 3.08 8.48
N PRO A 270 5.08 2.95 7.57
CA PRO A 270 6.29 3.75 7.58
C PRO A 270 5.96 5.25 7.67
N VAL A 271 6.64 5.94 8.57
CA VAL A 271 6.45 7.38 8.79
C VAL A 271 7.78 8.07 9.03
N VAL A 272 7.89 9.30 8.53
CA VAL A 272 8.96 10.23 8.87
C VAL A 272 8.35 11.52 9.39
N PHE A 273 8.86 12.00 10.52
CA PHE A 273 8.58 13.31 11.08
C PHE A 273 9.82 14.19 10.98
N ILE A 274 9.63 15.45 10.61
CA ILE A 274 10.68 16.42 10.30
C ILE A 274 10.34 17.75 10.99
N VAL A 275 11.31 18.41 11.64
CA VAL A 275 11.10 19.74 12.26
C VAL A 275 11.58 20.90 11.37
N THR A 276 12.59 20.65 10.54
CA THR A 276 13.31 21.66 9.73
C THR A 276 13.78 21.07 8.41
N GLN A 277 14.45 21.87 7.57
CA GLN A 277 15.04 21.43 6.30
C GLN A 277 15.75 20.07 6.40
N ALA A 278 15.16 19.10 5.72
CA ALA A 278 15.66 17.74 5.57
C ALA A 278 15.02 17.09 4.34
N GLN A 279 15.69 16.07 3.82
CA GLN A 279 15.26 15.28 2.68
C GLN A 279 15.54 13.80 2.96
N PHE A 280 14.60 12.95 2.57
CA PHE A 280 14.69 11.51 2.76
C PHE A 280 14.18 10.78 1.52
N THR A 281 14.79 9.63 1.21
CA THR A 281 14.43 8.81 0.05
C THR A 281 14.26 7.35 0.46
N ILE A 282 13.12 6.76 0.11
CA ILE A 282 12.86 5.32 0.23
C ILE A 282 13.73 4.57 -0.79
N LEU A 283 14.42 3.53 -0.34
CA LEU A 283 15.35 2.74 -1.16
C LEU A 283 14.78 1.39 -1.65
N ASP A 284 13.62 0.99 -1.13
CA ASP A 284 12.98 -0.31 -1.43
C ASP A 284 12.52 -0.49 -2.88
#